data_AF-A0A2N2G0H8-F1
#
_entry.id   AF-A0A2N2G0H8-F1
#
_cell.length_a   1.000
_cell.length_b   1.000
_cell.length_c   1.000
_cell.angle_alpha   90.00
_cell.angle_beta   90.00
_cell.angle_gamma   90.00
#
_symmetry.space_group_name_H-M   'P 1'
#
loop_
_entity.id
_entity.type
_entity.pdbx_description
1 polymer ?
#
loop_
_entity_poly.entity_id
_entity_poly.type
_entity_poly.pdbx_seq_one_letter_code
_entity_poly.pdbx_strand_id
1 'polypeptide(L)' 'YIAKDKVGASLNFTNELEELIFLIPDNPFKYRQSIYFKNENVRDMAYKGYTINYKVNFEKDLIEVLRIFNKNKPS' A
#
# COMPACT_ATOMS: atom_id res chain seq x y z
N TYR A 1 17.87 22.04 12.32
CA TYR A 1 17.29 22.20 10.97
C TYR A 1 16.94 20.84 10.36
N ILE A 2 17.92 19.94 10.17
CA ILE A 2 17.76 18.59 9.59
C ILE A 2 16.66 17.71 10.22
N ALA A 3 16.45 17.79 11.54
CA ALA A 3 15.43 16.98 12.22
C ALA A 3 13.99 17.40 11.91
N LYS A 4 13.72 18.69 11.67
CA LYS A 4 12.37 19.19 11.35
C LYS A 4 11.96 18.80 9.93
N ASP A 5 12.88 18.86 8.97
CA ASP A 5 12.64 18.46 7.58
C ASP A 5 12.29 16.98 7.46
N LYS A 6 12.95 16.11 8.24
CA LYS A 6 12.67 14.68 8.26
C LYS A 6 11.29 14.35 8.85
N VAL A 7 10.86 15.08 9.87
CA VAL A 7 9.53 14.90 10.48
C VAL A 7 8.44 15.31 9.48
N GLY A 8 8.59 16.46 8.81
CA GLY A 8 7.64 16.91 7.79
C GLY A 8 7.54 15.92 6.63
N ALA A 9 8.67 15.42 6.12
CA ALA A 9 8.68 14.42 5.07
C ALA A 9 8.00 13.10 5.49
N SER A 10 8.19 12.66 6.74
CA SER A 10 7.56 11.46 7.27
C SER A 10 6.04 11.62 7.42
N LEU A 11 5.56 12.79 7.86
CA LEU A 11 4.14 13.08 7.97
C LEU A 11 3.47 13.12 6.59
N ASN A 12 4.08 13.82 5.64
CA ASN A 12 3.58 13.90 4.28
C ASN A 12 3.50 12.51 3.64
N PHE A 13 4.54 11.67 3.81
CA PHE A 13 4.53 10.30 3.32
C PHE A 13 3.34 9.50 3.87
N THR A 14 3.07 9.59 5.17
CA THR A 14 1.94 8.88 5.81
C THR A 14 0.60 9.39 5.29
N ASN A 15 0.41 10.71 5.22
CA ASN A 15 -0.84 11.29 4.76
C ASN A 15 -1.16 10.91 3.31
N GLU A 16 -0.20 11.02 2.40
CA GLU A 16 -0.39 10.64 1.00
C GLU A 16 -0.64 9.13 0.86
N LEU A 17 0.02 8.29 1.66
CA LEU A 17 -0.20 6.84 1.65
C LEU A 17 -1.61 6.51 2.14
N GLU A 18 -2.07 7.17 3.20
CA GLU A 18 -3.41 7.01 3.75
C GLU A 18 -4.49 7.42 2.74
N GLU A 19 -4.33 8.57 2.08
CA GLU A 19 -5.21 9.01 0.99
C GLU A 19 -5.30 7.97 -0.13
N LEU A 20 -4.16 7.40 -0.55
CA LEU A 20 -4.14 6.36 -1.58
C LEU A 20 -4.84 5.07 -1.14
N ILE A 21 -4.72 4.69 0.13
CA ILE A 21 -5.41 3.52 0.70
C ILE A 21 -6.93 3.75 0.74
N PHE A 22 -7.37 4.95 1.14
CA PHE A 22 -8.80 5.29 1.19
C PHE A 22 -9.47 5.36 -0.18
N LEU A 23 -8.70 5.53 -1.25
CA LEU A 23 -9.21 5.47 -2.63
C LEU A 23 -9.28 4.06 -3.22
N ILE A 24 -8.77 3.03 -2.50
CA ILE A 24 -8.81 1.64 -2.99
C ILE A 24 -10.25 1.14 -3.19
N PRO A 25 -11.22 1.38 -2.28
CA PRO A 25 -12.59 0.90 -2.46
C PRO A 25 -13.27 1.36 -3.75
N ASP A 26 -12.94 2.56 -4.27
CA ASP A 26 -13.51 3.09 -5.53
C ASP A 26 -13.12 2.26 -6.76
N ASN A 27 -11.92 1.64 -6.72
CA ASN A 27 -11.45 0.72 -7.74
C ASN A 27 -10.52 -0.34 -7.11
N PRO A 28 -11.07 -1.38 -6.46
CA PRO A 28 -10.31 -2.34 -5.66
C PRO A 28 -9.28 -3.14 -6.45
N PHE A 29 -9.41 -3.15 -7.78
CA PHE A 29 -8.55 -3.87 -8.72
C PHE A 29 -7.70 -2.95 -9.59
N LYS A 30 -7.59 -1.67 -9.22
CA LYS A 30 -6.69 -0.68 -9.86
C LYS A 30 -5.24 -1.16 -9.90
N TYR A 31 -4.80 -1.85 -8.86
CA TYR A 31 -3.42 -2.33 -8.73
C TYR A 31 -3.27 -3.77 -9.22
N ARG A 32 -2.05 -4.12 -9.66
CA ARG A 32 -1.76 -5.45 -10.21
C ARG A 32 -2.01 -6.55 -9.18
N GLN A 33 -2.36 -7.74 -9.66
CA GLN A 33 -2.38 -8.94 -8.82
C GLN A 33 -1.03 -9.14 -8.15
N SER A 34 -1.06 -9.57 -6.89
CA SER A 34 0.14 -9.77 -6.10
C SER A 34 0.98 -10.92 -6.63
N ILE A 35 2.30 -10.69 -6.73
CA ILE A 35 3.28 -11.75 -7.04
C ILE A 35 3.70 -12.53 -5.79
N TYR A 36 3.30 -12.08 -4.59
CA TYR A 36 3.69 -12.66 -3.31
C TYR A 36 2.67 -13.65 -2.75
N PHE A 37 1.45 -13.67 -3.31
CA PHE A 37 0.35 -14.51 -2.84
C PHE A 37 -0.28 -15.26 -4.01
N LYS A 38 -0.62 -16.54 -3.80
CA LYS A 38 -1.43 -17.33 -4.74
C LYS A 38 -2.93 -17.03 -4.57
N ASN A 39 -3.29 -15.75 -4.61
CA ASN A 39 -4.66 -15.29 -4.45
C ASN A 39 -4.90 -14.08 -5.36
N GLU A 40 -5.86 -14.21 -6.28
CA GLU A 40 -6.19 -13.18 -7.28
C GLU A 40 -6.77 -11.89 -6.68
N ASN A 41 -7.33 -12.00 -5.48
CA ASN A 41 -7.91 -10.88 -4.75
C ASN A 41 -6.86 -10.09 -3.93
N VAL A 42 -5.61 -10.57 -3.88
CA VAL A 42 -4.51 -9.84 -3.26
C VAL A 42 -3.78 -9.02 -4.32
N ARG A 43 -3.57 -7.74 -4.05
CA ARG A 43 -3.02 -6.75 -4.99
C ARG A 43 -1.78 -6.09 -4.43
N ASP A 44 -0.89 -5.66 -5.33
CA ASP A 44 0.35 -4.94 -5.01
C ASP A 44 0.26 -3.47 -5.40
N MET A 45 0.07 -2.57 -4.43
CA MET A 45 0.20 -1.13 -4.64
C MET A 45 1.65 -0.72 -4.42
N ALA A 46 2.27 -0.09 -5.42
CA ALA A 46 3.62 0.47 -5.30
C ALA A 46 3.54 1.97 -4.98
N TYR A 47 4.23 2.41 -3.94
CA TYR A 47 4.25 3.81 -3.52
C TYR A 47 5.62 4.22 -2.97
N LYS A 48 6.28 5.19 -3.60
CA LYS A 48 7.57 5.77 -3.14
C LYS A 48 8.62 4.74 -2.68
N GLY A 49 8.77 3.64 -3.42
CA GLY A 49 9.72 2.55 -3.10
C GLY A 49 9.20 1.50 -2.13
N TYR A 50 7.98 1.65 -1.62
CA TYR A 50 7.27 0.65 -0.82
C TYR A 50 6.29 -0.14 -1.69
N THR A 51 6.03 -1.36 -1.27
CA THR A 51 4.94 -2.20 -1.75
C THR A 51 3.96 -2.42 -0.61
N ILE A 52 2.69 -2.19 -0.90
CA ILE A 52 1.57 -2.40 -0.01
C ILE A 52 0.77 -3.56 -0.58
N ASN A 53 0.72 -4.67 0.14
CA ASN A 53 -0.19 -5.76 -0.19
C ASN A 53 -1.53 -5.50 0.50
N TYR A 54 -2.61 -5.50 -0.27
CA TYR A 54 -3.96 -5.48 0.28
C TYR A 54 -4.81 -6.58 -0.35
N LYS A 55 -5.83 -7.03 0.35
CA LYS A 55 -6.79 -8.03 -0.12
C LYS A 55 -8.17 -7.39 -0.24
N VAL A 56 -8.82 -7.63 -1.38
CA VAL A 56 -10.24 -7.35 -1.56
C VAL A 56 -11.03 -8.51 -0.95
N ASN A 57 -11.75 -8.26 0.14
CA ASN A 57 -12.53 -9.28 0.82
C ASN A 57 -14.01 -9.08 0.54
N PHE A 58 -14.51 -9.80 -0.48
CA PHE A 58 -15.92 -9.73 -0.90
C PHE A 58 -16.91 -10.29 0.13
N GLU A 59 -16.48 -11.25 0.95
CA GLU A 59 -17.36 -11.83 1.98
C GLU A 59 -17.64 -10.85 3.11
N LYS A 60 -16.65 -10.00 3.44
CA LYS A 60 -16.73 -9.02 4.53
C LYS A 60 -16.95 -7.59 4.02
N ASP A 61 -17.06 -7.39 2.71
CA ASP A 61 -17.18 -6.09 2.06
C ASP A 61 -16.14 -5.06 2.55
N LEU A 62 -14.86 -5.45 2.56
CA LEU A 62 -13.79 -4.59 3.05
C LEU A 62 -12.45 -4.82 2.33
N ILE A 63 -11.53 -3.87 2.53
CA ILE A 63 -10.14 -3.94 2.10
C ILE A 63 -9.25 -4.28 3.31
N GLU A 64 -8.53 -5.40 3.27
CA GLU A 64 -7.58 -5.80 4.31
C GLU A 64 -6.16 -5.41 3.88
N VAL A 65 -5.56 -4.40 4.52
CA VAL A 65 -4.12 -4.11 4.32
C VAL A 65 -3.31 -5.18 5.04
N LEU A 66 -2.54 -5.96 4.28
CA LEU A 66 -1.81 -7.11 4.78
C LEU A 66 -0.39 -6.75 5.23
N ARG A 67 0.34 -6.01 4.38
CA ARG A 67 1.75 -5.64 4.62
C ARG A 67 2.11 -4.35 3.90
N ILE A 68 3.04 -3.60 4.49
CA ILE A 68 3.74 -2.47 3.89
C ILE A 68 5.23 -2.74 4.05
N PHE A 69 5.99 -2.81 2.96
CA PHE A 69 7.43 -3.09 3.01
C PHE A 69 8.19 -2.38 1.90
N ASN A 70 9.43 -2.00 2.15
CA ASN A 70 10.30 -1.43 1.13
C ASN A 70 10.67 -2.52 0.11
N LYS A 71 10.70 -2.17 -1.18
CA LYS A 71 11.15 -3.05 -2.28
C LYS A 71 12.64 -3.45 -2.21
N ASN A 72 13.36 -3.03 -1.18
CA ASN A 72 14.70 -3.53 -0.84
C ASN A 72 14.65 -5.00 -0.39
N LYS A 73 14.40 -5.92 -1.32
CA LYS A 73 15.03 -7.24 -1.27
C LYS A 73 16.12 -7.25 -2.34
N PRO A 74 17.40 -7.45 -1.99
CA PRO A 74 18.39 -7.85 -2.97
C PRO A 74 17.86 -9.10 -3.67
N SER A 75 17.97 -9.13 -5.00
CA SER A 75 17.94 -10.36 -5.79
C SER A 75 19.01 -11.33 -5.29
#